data_AF-A0A1F8MHQ4-F1
#
_entry.id   AF-A0A1F8MHQ4-F1
#
_cell.length_a   1.000
_cell.length_b   1.000
_cell.length_c   1.000
_cell.angle_alpha   90.00
_cell.angle_beta   90.00
_cell.angle_gamma   90.00
#
_symmetry.space_group_name_H-M   'P 1'
#
loop_
_entity.id
_entity.type
_entity.pdbx_description
1 polymer ?
#
loop_
_entity_poly.entity_id
_entity_poly.type
_entity_poly.pdbx_seq_one_letter_code
_entity_poly.pdbx_strand_id
1 'polypeptide(L)'
;MNCKYCDSTNIIKFGTFQGIQRYWCKDCKRKSADNKALPTMKTPIEHISAALSCYFGGMPLDAIQRHLQQQFNAYYTEMGIYNWIRRFSQEAVNRVKDFQPIVGDTWIADETVLKVGGRNVWFFDVIDEKTRYLLASRLSTSRTIKEAALVMNEARRKAGKSPKRIITDKLAAYIDGIDLVFGADTKHIQSKPFTDVNSTNVIERFHGTLKDRTKVVRGFKNMDTARLLTQAWLVHYNFFKEHTTLGDIPPAVKMGATPTKDWAEVVSGTKTLPPIKATPLLVTLTKPVLRTRHPKRKPKELRQKTYIQATVTSPRGVGVYVDRKGQRLSRKPRRGWRRVYP
;
A
#
# COMPACT_ATOMS: atom_id res chain seq x y z
N MET A 1 -7.45 33.87 -8.14
CA MET A 1 -6.92 32.81 -7.25
C MET A 1 -7.19 33.22 -5.82
N ASN A 2 -7.58 32.30 -4.93
CA ASN A 2 -7.72 32.55 -3.49
C ASN A 2 -6.51 31.98 -2.75
N CYS A 3 -6.27 32.43 -1.52
CA CYS A 3 -5.23 31.86 -0.68
C CYS A 3 -5.54 30.40 -0.35
N LYS A 4 -4.81 29.46 -0.94
CA LYS A 4 -5.03 28.02 -0.68
C LYS A 4 -5.00 27.58 0.80
N TYR A 5 -4.47 28.39 1.72
CA TYR A 5 -4.41 28.06 3.14
C TYR A 5 -5.65 28.48 3.95
N CYS A 6 -6.37 29.51 3.52
CA CYS A 6 -7.47 30.12 4.28
C CYS A 6 -8.62 30.62 3.41
N ASP A 7 -8.56 30.34 2.10
CA ASP A 7 -9.48 30.75 1.05
C ASP A 7 -9.76 32.26 0.92
N SER A 8 -9.01 33.10 1.64
CA SER A 8 -9.07 34.56 1.53
C SER A 8 -8.75 35.05 0.11
N THR A 9 -9.50 36.05 -0.33
CA THR A 9 -9.27 36.82 -1.56
C THR A 9 -8.22 37.92 -1.38
N ASN A 10 -7.81 38.22 -0.14
CA ASN A 10 -6.87 39.28 0.20
C ASN A 10 -5.41 38.86 -0.03
N ILE A 11 -5.10 38.55 -1.29
CA ILE A 11 -3.77 38.12 -1.74
C ILE A 11 -3.13 39.16 -2.67
N ILE A 12 -1.82 39.32 -2.56
CA ILE A 12 -1.03 40.19 -3.44
C ILE A 12 0.05 39.38 -4.16
N LYS A 13 0.41 39.79 -5.38
CA LYS A 13 1.55 39.21 -6.10
C LYS A 13 2.84 39.41 -5.29
N PHE A 14 3.63 38.35 -5.15
CA PHE A 14 4.85 38.31 -4.33
C PHE A 14 6.01 37.69 -5.14
N GLY A 15 6.29 38.27 -6.31
CA GLY A 15 7.33 37.80 -7.22
C GLY A 15 7.03 36.45 -7.89
N THR A 16 8.03 35.95 -8.62
CA THR A 16 7.96 34.66 -9.34
C THR A 16 9.13 33.78 -8.95
N PHE A 17 9.01 32.47 -9.15
CA PHE A 17 10.12 31.53 -8.99
C PHE A 17 9.94 30.38 -9.97
N GLN A 18 10.96 30.11 -10.79
CA GLN A 18 10.92 29.08 -11.83
C GLN A 18 9.66 29.21 -12.72
N GLY A 19 9.32 30.44 -13.11
CA GLY A 19 8.14 30.74 -13.93
C GLY A 19 6.80 30.69 -13.19
N ILE A 20 6.76 30.25 -11.94
CA ILE A 20 5.51 30.16 -11.16
C ILE A 20 5.29 31.45 -10.37
N GLN A 21 4.10 32.05 -10.53
CA GLN A 21 3.67 33.21 -9.74
C GLN A 21 3.51 32.84 -8.27
N ARG A 22 4.08 33.66 -7.38
CA ARG A 22 3.90 33.56 -5.93
C ARG A 22 2.97 34.65 -5.43
N TYR A 23 2.25 34.35 -4.36
CA TYR A 23 1.34 35.28 -3.70
C TYR A 23 1.62 35.34 -2.20
N TRP A 24 1.33 36.50 -1.62
CA TRP A 24 1.31 36.71 -0.18
C TRP A 24 -0.13 36.98 0.25
N CYS A 25 -0.64 36.18 1.20
CA CYS A 25 -1.94 36.42 1.81
C CYS A 25 -1.80 37.39 2.98
N LYS A 26 -2.54 38.51 2.94
CA LYS A 26 -2.53 39.52 4.00
C LYS A 26 -3.22 39.03 5.28
N ASP A 27 -4.21 38.15 5.16
CA ASP A 27 -4.99 37.67 6.31
C ASP A 27 -4.22 36.60 7.09
N CYS A 28 -3.79 35.52 6.42
CA CYS A 28 -3.10 34.42 7.09
C CYS A 28 -1.57 34.58 7.12
N LYS A 29 -1.02 35.64 6.52
CA LYS A 29 0.42 35.95 6.48
C LYS A 29 1.29 34.80 5.95
N ARG A 30 0.81 34.07 4.93
CA ARG A 30 1.53 32.96 4.30
C ARG A 30 1.80 33.23 2.83
N LYS A 31 2.92 32.69 2.35
CA LYS A 31 3.27 32.63 0.93
C LYS A 31 2.60 31.41 0.30
N SER A 32 2.03 31.58 -0.88
CA SER A 32 1.52 30.50 -1.72
C SER A 32 2.10 30.62 -3.13
N ALA A 33 2.06 29.52 -3.87
CA ALA A 33 2.41 29.47 -5.28
C ALA A 33 1.16 29.12 -6.09
N ASP A 34 1.07 29.65 -7.31
CA ASP A 34 0.04 29.32 -8.29
C ASP A 34 0.32 27.98 -8.98
N ASN A 35 0.38 26.92 -8.19
CA ASN A 35 0.82 25.60 -8.65
C ASN A 35 -0.27 24.53 -8.55
N LYS A 36 -1.54 24.93 -8.36
CA LYS A 36 -2.70 24.04 -8.19
C LYS A 36 -2.47 22.90 -7.18
N ALA A 37 -1.57 23.09 -6.23
CA ALA A 37 -1.16 22.10 -5.24
C ALA A 37 -1.80 22.38 -3.89
N LEU A 38 -2.01 21.33 -3.10
CA LEU A 38 -2.46 21.46 -1.71
C LEU A 38 -1.57 22.41 -0.90
N PRO A 39 -2.11 22.97 0.19
CA PRO A 39 -1.30 23.73 1.13
C PRO A 39 -0.23 22.80 1.71
N THR A 40 1.02 23.24 1.76
CA THR A 40 2.24 22.46 2.10
C THR A 40 2.81 21.54 1.01
N MET A 41 2.10 21.31 -0.10
CA MET A 41 2.61 20.50 -1.21
C MET A 41 3.08 21.38 -2.37
N LYS A 42 4.08 20.86 -3.09
CA LYS A 42 4.61 21.47 -4.31
C LYS A 42 3.96 20.88 -5.58
N THR A 43 3.48 19.65 -5.49
CA THR A 43 2.91 18.89 -6.62
C THR A 43 1.44 19.25 -6.84
N PRO A 44 1.03 19.57 -8.08
CA PRO A 44 -0.37 19.80 -8.42
C PRO A 44 -1.26 18.61 -8.04
N ILE A 45 -2.51 18.88 -7.66
CA ILE A 45 -3.50 17.86 -7.29
C ILE A 45 -3.67 16.84 -8.43
N GLU A 46 -3.76 17.35 -9.66
CA GLU A 46 -3.94 16.55 -10.88
C GLU A 46 -2.87 15.46 -11.06
N HIS A 47 -1.61 15.75 -10.78
CA HIS A 47 -0.54 14.77 -10.95
C HIS A 47 -0.66 13.64 -9.89
N ILE A 48 -1.06 14.01 -8.67
CA ILE A 48 -1.25 13.06 -7.57
C ILE A 48 -2.48 12.18 -7.82
N SER A 49 -3.59 12.78 -8.25
CA SER A 49 -4.83 12.05 -8.56
C SER A 49 -4.66 11.14 -9.77
N ALA A 50 -3.90 11.58 -10.79
CA ALA A 50 -3.51 10.72 -11.91
C ALA A 50 -2.70 9.53 -11.40
N ALA A 51 -1.66 9.76 -10.58
CA ALA A 51 -0.84 8.67 -10.03
C ALA A 51 -1.67 7.64 -9.24
N LEU A 52 -2.61 8.09 -8.42
CA LEU A 52 -3.54 7.23 -7.71
C LEU A 52 -4.43 6.44 -8.68
N SER A 53 -5.05 7.11 -9.64
CA SER A 53 -5.92 6.49 -10.64
C SER A 53 -5.17 5.43 -11.45
N CYS A 54 -3.93 5.72 -11.88
CA CYS A 54 -3.07 4.77 -12.57
C CYS A 54 -2.70 3.57 -11.70
N TYR A 55 -2.33 3.82 -10.43
CA TYR A 55 -1.93 2.77 -9.49
C TYR A 55 -3.07 1.81 -9.14
N PHE A 56 -4.25 2.35 -8.89
CA PHE A 56 -5.44 1.54 -8.63
C PHE A 56 -5.97 0.91 -9.93
N GLY A 57 -5.82 1.57 -11.08
CA GLY A 57 -6.06 1.00 -12.41
C GLY A 57 -5.10 -0.13 -12.80
N GLY A 58 -4.05 -0.41 -12.01
CA GLY A 58 -3.19 -1.58 -12.17
C GLY A 58 -1.82 -1.31 -12.77
N MET A 59 -1.42 -0.06 -13.00
CA MET A 59 -0.08 0.25 -13.49
C MET A 59 1.01 0.08 -12.40
N PRO A 60 2.19 -0.46 -12.74
CA PRO A 60 3.34 -0.48 -11.84
C PRO A 60 3.94 0.93 -11.68
N LEU A 61 4.71 1.15 -10.61
CA LEU A 61 5.23 2.47 -10.24
C LEU A 61 6.14 3.10 -11.32
N ASP A 62 6.94 2.30 -12.03
CA ASP A 62 7.78 2.77 -13.13
C ASP A 62 6.95 3.23 -14.33
N ALA A 63 5.84 2.55 -14.64
CA ALA A 63 4.93 2.94 -15.70
C ALA A 63 4.18 4.23 -15.33
N ILE A 64 3.78 4.38 -14.06
CA ILE A 64 3.17 5.62 -13.56
C ILE A 64 4.17 6.78 -13.67
N GLN A 65 5.43 6.57 -13.26
CA GLN A 65 6.47 7.58 -13.39
C GLN A 65 6.63 8.02 -14.86
N ARG A 66 6.73 7.08 -15.80
CA ARG A 66 6.83 7.38 -17.23
C ARG A 66 5.59 8.11 -17.75
N HIS A 67 4.41 7.68 -17.33
CA HIS A 67 3.15 8.32 -17.70
C HIS A 67 3.09 9.78 -17.23
N LEU A 68 3.46 10.06 -15.98
CA LEU A 68 3.50 11.43 -15.45
C LEU A 68 4.52 12.30 -16.20
N GLN A 69 5.68 11.75 -16.56
CA GLN A 69 6.68 12.46 -17.36
C GLN A 69 6.14 12.77 -18.77
N GLN A 70 5.42 11.85 -19.40
CA GLN A 70 4.90 12.04 -20.76
C GLN A 70 3.72 13.02 -20.80
N GLN A 71 2.78 12.90 -19.86
CA GLN A 71 1.56 13.71 -19.84
C GLN A 71 1.79 15.11 -19.27
N PHE A 72 2.61 15.23 -18.23
CA PHE A 72 2.76 16.48 -17.48
C PHE A 72 4.16 17.09 -17.58
N ASN A 73 5.07 16.47 -18.35
CA ASN A 73 6.49 16.85 -18.40
C ASN A 73 7.14 16.96 -17.01
N ALA A 74 6.71 16.11 -16.07
CA ALA A 74 7.10 16.17 -14.67
C ALA A 74 7.65 14.84 -14.17
N TYR A 75 8.90 14.83 -13.75
CA TYR A 75 9.56 13.65 -13.21
C TYR A 75 9.35 13.53 -11.70
N TYR A 76 8.92 12.36 -11.25
CA TYR A 76 8.80 12.02 -9.84
C TYR A 76 9.41 10.65 -9.57
N THR A 77 10.12 10.50 -8.46
CA THR A 77 10.66 9.20 -8.09
C THR A 77 9.52 8.21 -7.76
N GLU A 78 9.72 6.93 -8.06
CA GLU A 78 8.76 5.87 -7.69
C GLU A 78 8.41 5.90 -6.19
N MET A 79 9.40 6.22 -5.34
CA MET A 79 9.18 6.38 -3.90
C MET A 79 8.29 7.59 -3.57
N GLY A 80 8.46 8.71 -4.27
CA GLY A 80 7.58 9.88 -4.13
C GLY A 80 6.13 9.55 -4.49
N ILE A 81 5.94 8.87 -5.62
CA ILE A 81 4.63 8.38 -6.09
C ILE A 81 4.03 7.41 -5.06
N TYR A 82 4.82 6.45 -4.58
CA TYR A 82 4.39 5.49 -3.57
C TYR A 82 3.98 6.14 -2.24
N ASN A 83 4.68 7.19 -1.82
CA ASN A 83 4.31 7.96 -0.63
C ASN A 83 2.97 8.69 -0.81
N TRP A 84 2.68 9.22 -2.00
CA TRP A 84 1.35 9.76 -2.31
C TRP A 84 0.27 8.69 -2.25
N ILE A 85 0.51 7.54 -2.88
CA ILE A 85 -0.39 6.40 -2.85
C ILE A 85 -0.73 6.04 -1.40
N ARG A 86 0.28 5.84 -0.55
CA ARG A 86 0.05 5.51 0.88
C ARG A 86 -0.74 6.58 1.61
N ARG A 87 -0.35 7.86 1.47
CA ARG A 87 -1.01 8.96 2.18
C ARG A 87 -2.48 9.07 1.79
N PHE A 88 -2.77 9.19 0.49
CA PHE A 88 -4.14 9.43 0.04
C PHE A 88 -5.01 8.17 0.04
N SER A 89 -4.40 6.97 0.06
CA SER A 89 -5.11 5.74 0.42
C SER A 89 -5.70 5.83 1.83
N GLN A 90 -4.91 6.30 2.80
CA GLN A 90 -5.39 6.45 4.18
C GLN A 90 -6.51 7.49 4.28
N GLU A 91 -6.36 8.63 3.58
CA GLU A 91 -7.40 9.66 3.52
C GLU A 91 -8.70 9.13 2.91
N ALA A 92 -8.63 8.36 1.82
CA ALA A 92 -9.78 7.75 1.18
C ALA A 92 -10.50 6.77 2.12
N VAL A 93 -9.75 5.87 2.75
CA VAL A 93 -10.28 4.91 3.74
C VAL A 93 -10.98 5.64 4.89
N ASN A 94 -10.35 6.70 5.41
CA ASN A 94 -10.93 7.50 6.50
C ASN A 94 -12.22 8.21 6.09
N ARG A 95 -12.31 8.67 4.84
CA ARG A 95 -13.48 9.42 4.35
C ARG A 95 -14.71 8.55 4.15
N VAL A 96 -14.53 7.29 3.75
CA VAL A 96 -15.65 6.36 3.50
C VAL A 96 -15.93 5.43 4.67
N LYS A 97 -15.19 5.53 5.78
CA LYS A 97 -15.29 4.60 6.93
C LYS A 97 -16.71 4.51 7.49
N ASP A 98 -17.41 5.65 7.52
CA ASP A 98 -18.76 5.82 8.07
C ASP A 98 -19.86 5.64 7.01
N PHE A 99 -19.50 5.35 5.76
CA PHE A 99 -20.48 5.05 4.71
C PHE A 99 -21.18 3.73 5.04
N GLN A 100 -22.52 3.80 5.06
CA GLN A 100 -23.41 2.68 5.29
C GLN A 100 -24.08 2.28 3.97
N PRO A 101 -23.66 1.17 3.32
CA PRO A 101 -24.24 0.72 2.05
C PRO A 101 -25.64 0.14 2.21
N ILE A 102 -26.45 0.30 1.17
CA ILE A 102 -27.75 -0.36 1.02
C ILE A 102 -27.53 -1.65 0.23
N VAL A 103 -27.48 -2.78 0.92
CA VAL A 103 -27.17 -4.10 0.31
C VAL A 103 -28.37 -5.05 0.31
N GLY A 104 -28.29 -6.09 -0.53
CA GLY A 104 -29.28 -7.16 -0.60
C GLY A 104 -29.21 -8.15 0.57
N ASP A 105 -29.97 -9.24 0.42
CA ASP A 105 -30.09 -10.30 1.44
C ASP A 105 -29.22 -11.53 1.14
N THR A 106 -28.52 -11.54 0.01
CA THR A 106 -27.62 -12.62 -0.41
C THR A 106 -26.20 -12.10 -0.48
N TRP A 107 -25.32 -12.62 0.35
CA TRP A 107 -23.88 -12.30 0.30
C TRP A 107 -23.10 -13.51 -0.19
N ILE A 108 -21.97 -13.24 -0.83
CA ILE A 108 -21.02 -14.23 -1.30
C ILE A 108 -19.73 -14.00 -0.54
N ALA A 109 -19.14 -15.05 0.03
CA ALA A 109 -17.85 -14.98 0.70
C ALA A 109 -16.89 -16.03 0.15
N ASP A 110 -15.63 -15.64 0.02
CA ASP A 110 -14.56 -16.51 -0.47
C ASP A 110 -13.21 -15.98 0.04
N GLU A 111 -12.20 -16.83 -0.02
CA GLU A 111 -10.84 -16.51 0.36
C GLU A 111 -9.82 -16.79 -0.73
N THR A 112 -8.75 -16.00 -0.72
CA THR A 112 -7.66 -16.18 -1.66
C THR A 112 -6.31 -15.95 -1.03
N VAL A 113 -5.25 -16.47 -1.65
CA VAL A 113 -3.88 -16.29 -1.17
C VAL A 113 -3.25 -15.07 -1.85
N LEU A 114 -2.71 -14.16 -1.05
CA LEU A 114 -1.87 -13.04 -1.47
C LEU A 114 -0.44 -13.21 -0.93
N LYS A 115 0.55 -12.67 -1.66
CA LYS A 115 1.95 -12.63 -1.19
C LYS A 115 2.23 -11.30 -0.48
N VAL A 116 2.58 -11.38 0.81
CA VAL A 116 2.97 -10.24 1.65
C VAL A 116 4.32 -10.54 2.29
N GLY A 117 5.33 -9.70 2.05
CA GLY A 117 6.68 -9.86 2.59
C GLY A 117 7.33 -11.19 2.20
N GLY A 118 6.98 -11.73 1.02
CA GLY A 118 7.42 -13.05 0.56
C GLY A 118 6.69 -14.24 1.18
N ARG A 119 5.67 -14.01 2.02
CA ARG A 119 4.87 -15.06 2.66
C ARG A 119 3.45 -15.09 2.10
N ASN A 120 2.84 -16.26 2.11
CA ASN A 120 1.44 -16.44 1.76
C ASN A 120 0.56 -15.97 2.94
N VAL A 121 -0.43 -15.15 2.64
CA VAL A 121 -1.41 -14.59 3.57
C VAL A 121 -2.79 -14.80 2.96
N TRP A 122 -3.74 -15.25 3.76
CA TRP A 122 -5.13 -15.41 3.35
C TRP A 122 -5.83 -14.06 3.32
N PHE A 123 -6.63 -13.84 2.29
CA PHE A 123 -7.43 -12.65 2.09
C PHE A 123 -8.88 -13.10 1.92
N PHE A 124 -9.68 -12.85 2.94
CA PHE A 124 -11.10 -13.15 2.97
C PHE A 124 -11.87 -11.94 2.48
N ASP A 125 -12.90 -12.17 1.67
CA ASP A 125 -13.79 -11.12 1.18
C ASP A 125 -15.26 -11.54 1.34
N VAL A 126 -16.12 -10.55 1.55
CA VAL A 126 -17.57 -10.70 1.53
C VAL A 126 -18.14 -9.63 0.60
N ILE A 127 -18.89 -10.05 -0.41
CA ILE A 127 -19.52 -9.18 -1.42
C ILE A 127 -21.02 -9.39 -1.44
N ASP A 128 -21.78 -8.32 -1.59
CA ASP A 128 -23.21 -8.42 -1.85
C ASP A 128 -23.47 -8.89 -3.30
N GLU A 129 -24.29 -9.93 -3.47
CA GLU A 129 -24.54 -10.55 -4.76
C GLU A 129 -25.12 -9.53 -5.77
N LYS A 130 -26.12 -8.75 -5.35
CA LYS A 130 -26.90 -7.91 -6.26
C LYS A 130 -26.22 -6.58 -6.57
N THR A 131 -25.76 -5.89 -5.54
CA THR A 131 -25.18 -4.54 -5.65
C THR A 131 -23.70 -4.57 -5.98
N ARG A 132 -23.06 -5.75 -5.88
CA ARG A 132 -21.61 -5.94 -6.02
C ARG A 132 -20.78 -5.22 -4.96
N TYR A 133 -21.38 -4.63 -3.93
CA TYR A 133 -20.64 -3.89 -2.93
C TYR A 133 -19.81 -4.83 -2.04
N LEU A 134 -18.50 -4.58 -1.92
CA LEU A 134 -17.61 -5.30 -1.01
C LEU A 134 -17.87 -4.84 0.43
N LEU A 135 -18.44 -5.74 1.23
CA LEU A 135 -18.84 -5.49 2.61
C LEU A 135 -17.66 -5.58 3.59
N ALA A 136 -16.75 -6.54 3.38
CA ALA A 136 -15.59 -6.73 4.23
C ALA A 136 -14.45 -7.37 3.44
N SER A 137 -13.22 -7.00 3.81
CA SER A 137 -12.03 -7.73 3.38
C SER A 137 -10.98 -7.78 4.48
N ARG A 138 -10.46 -8.97 4.73
CA ARG A 138 -9.61 -9.24 5.87
C ARG A 138 -8.37 -10.04 5.49
N LEU A 139 -7.20 -9.52 5.82
CA LEU A 139 -5.94 -10.25 5.73
C LEU A 139 -5.71 -11.06 7.00
N SER A 140 -5.42 -12.35 6.84
CA SER A 140 -5.12 -13.28 7.93
C SER A 140 -3.95 -14.20 7.60
N THR A 141 -3.18 -14.57 8.62
CA THR A 141 -2.13 -15.60 8.52
C THR A 141 -2.68 -17.02 8.66
N SER A 142 -3.98 -17.19 8.93
CA SER A 142 -4.64 -18.49 9.12
C SER A 142 -5.99 -18.53 8.42
N ARG A 143 -6.54 -19.74 8.26
CA ARG A 143 -7.84 -20.00 7.61
C ARG A 143 -8.77 -20.77 8.54
N THR A 144 -8.98 -20.22 9.74
CA THR A 144 -9.75 -20.87 10.82
C THR A 144 -11.17 -20.33 10.91
N ILE A 145 -12.03 -21.03 11.66
CA ILE A 145 -13.41 -20.61 12.00
C ILE A 145 -13.43 -19.18 12.55
N LYS A 146 -12.46 -18.84 13.41
CA LYS A 146 -12.31 -17.50 13.98
C LYS A 146 -12.18 -16.41 12.90
N GLU A 147 -11.38 -16.65 11.87
CA GLU A 147 -11.17 -15.65 10.81
C GLU A 147 -12.40 -15.51 9.91
N ALA A 148 -13.09 -16.62 9.63
CA ALA A 148 -14.39 -16.60 8.96
C ALA A 148 -15.41 -15.78 9.79
N ALA A 149 -15.54 -16.04 11.10
CA ALA A 149 -16.44 -15.29 11.97
C ALA A 149 -16.08 -13.79 12.06
N LEU A 150 -14.80 -13.44 12.03
CA LEU A 150 -14.36 -12.04 12.06
C LEU A 150 -14.75 -11.29 10.78
N VAL A 151 -14.50 -11.87 9.59
CA VAL A 151 -14.90 -11.22 8.33
C VAL A 151 -16.42 -11.11 8.19
N MET A 152 -17.16 -12.12 8.67
CA MET A 152 -18.64 -12.09 8.71
C MET A 152 -19.18 -11.00 9.64
N ASN A 153 -18.58 -10.82 10.82
CA ASN A 153 -18.93 -9.73 11.74
C ASN A 153 -18.63 -8.35 11.15
N GLU A 154 -17.49 -8.19 10.46
CA GLU A 154 -17.15 -6.96 9.75
C GLU A 154 -18.19 -6.64 8.66
N ALA A 155 -18.60 -7.65 7.88
CA ALA A 155 -19.63 -7.51 6.86
C ALA A 155 -20.99 -7.14 7.46
N ARG A 156 -21.41 -7.82 8.54
CA ARG A 156 -22.65 -7.50 9.29
C ARG A 156 -22.66 -6.07 9.78
N ARG A 157 -21.57 -5.62 10.40
CA ARG A 157 -21.44 -4.25 10.90
C ARG A 157 -21.49 -3.23 9.76
N LYS A 158 -20.82 -3.52 8.63
CA LYS A 158 -20.84 -2.65 7.46
C LYS A 158 -22.20 -2.62 6.78
N ALA A 159 -22.94 -3.72 6.71
CA ALA A 159 -24.30 -3.76 6.15
C ALA A 159 -25.35 -3.19 7.10
N GLY A 160 -25.13 -3.27 8.42
CA GLY A 160 -26.11 -2.86 9.43
C GLY A 160 -27.28 -3.83 9.57
N LYS A 161 -27.17 -5.04 8.98
CA LYS A 161 -28.17 -6.11 9.01
C LYS A 161 -27.52 -7.48 8.83
N SER A 162 -28.28 -8.53 9.11
CA SER A 162 -27.93 -9.91 8.74
C SER A 162 -28.45 -10.24 7.34
N PRO A 163 -27.72 -11.02 6.53
CA PRO A 163 -28.23 -11.55 5.27
C PRO A 163 -29.20 -12.72 5.52
N LYS A 164 -30.09 -12.99 4.56
CA LYS A 164 -30.89 -14.24 4.60
C LYS A 164 -30.08 -15.43 4.11
N ARG A 165 -29.12 -15.20 3.20
CA ARG A 165 -28.31 -16.24 2.58
C ARG A 165 -26.85 -15.81 2.49
N ILE A 166 -25.95 -16.73 2.79
CA ILE A 166 -24.52 -16.60 2.50
C ILE A 166 -24.09 -17.76 1.62
N ILE A 167 -23.45 -17.43 0.50
CA ILE A 167 -22.91 -18.40 -0.45
C ILE A 167 -21.39 -18.42 -0.28
N THR A 168 -20.80 -19.60 -0.09
CA THR A 168 -19.34 -19.76 -0.03
C THR A 168 -18.88 -20.97 -0.80
N ASP A 169 -17.58 -21.08 -1.07
CA ASP A 169 -16.98 -22.34 -1.48
C ASP A 169 -16.95 -23.35 -0.30
N LYS A 170 -16.41 -24.55 -0.53
CA LYS A 170 -16.41 -25.70 0.38
C LYS A 170 -15.46 -25.60 1.56
N LEU A 171 -14.93 -24.42 1.89
CA LEU A 171 -14.13 -24.25 3.09
C LEU A 171 -14.97 -24.52 4.34
N ALA A 172 -14.59 -25.56 5.11
CA ALA A 172 -15.30 -25.96 6.32
C ALA A 172 -15.41 -24.85 7.39
N ALA A 173 -14.41 -23.96 7.47
CA ALA A 173 -14.40 -22.86 8.43
C ALA A 173 -15.58 -21.88 8.27
N TYR A 174 -16.20 -21.79 7.08
CA TYR A 174 -17.38 -20.96 6.90
C TYR A 174 -18.62 -21.54 7.57
N ILE A 175 -18.73 -22.87 7.71
CA ILE A 175 -19.91 -23.52 8.31
C ILE A 175 -20.10 -22.99 9.74
N ASP A 176 -19.11 -23.24 10.60
CA ASP A 176 -19.16 -22.80 12.00
C ASP A 176 -18.98 -21.27 12.12
N GLY A 177 -18.22 -20.66 11.21
CA GLY A 177 -17.94 -19.22 11.25
C GLY A 177 -19.16 -18.37 10.94
N ILE A 178 -20.03 -18.82 10.04
CA ILE A 178 -21.31 -18.17 9.71
C ILE A 178 -22.31 -18.41 10.85
N ASP A 179 -22.43 -19.66 11.31
CA ASP A 179 -23.35 -20.02 12.39
C ASP A 179 -23.05 -19.23 13.68
N LEU A 180 -21.78 -19.06 14.05
CA LEU A 180 -21.37 -18.28 15.21
C LEU A 180 -21.81 -16.80 15.15
N VAL A 181 -21.94 -16.23 13.95
CA VAL A 181 -22.24 -14.79 13.76
C VAL A 181 -23.73 -14.53 13.55
N PHE A 182 -24.41 -15.42 12.84
CA PHE A 182 -25.78 -15.21 12.39
C PHE A 182 -26.77 -16.26 12.90
N GLY A 183 -26.31 -17.43 13.36
CA GLY A 183 -27.15 -18.53 13.79
C GLY A 183 -28.21 -18.90 12.76
N ALA A 184 -29.43 -19.18 13.23
CA ALA A 184 -30.55 -19.60 12.41
C ALA A 184 -31.11 -18.50 11.48
N ASP A 185 -30.73 -17.23 11.66
CA ASP A 185 -31.23 -16.11 10.84
C ASP A 185 -30.66 -16.13 9.41
N THR A 186 -29.58 -16.86 9.17
CA THR A 186 -28.89 -16.92 7.89
C THR A 186 -28.72 -18.35 7.40
N LYS A 187 -29.20 -18.62 6.19
CA LYS A 187 -28.96 -19.89 5.51
C LYS A 187 -27.60 -19.90 4.83
N HIS A 188 -26.69 -20.75 5.29
CA HIS A 188 -25.44 -21.03 4.57
C HIS A 188 -25.69 -21.97 3.39
N ILE A 189 -25.13 -21.62 2.23
CA ILE A 189 -25.18 -22.42 1.00
C ILE A 189 -23.74 -22.59 0.51
N GLN A 190 -23.26 -23.83 0.47
CA GLN A 190 -22.01 -24.14 -0.23
C GLN A 190 -22.27 -24.24 -1.74
N SER A 191 -21.54 -23.46 -2.53
CA SER A 191 -21.67 -23.47 -3.98
C SER A 191 -21.27 -24.84 -4.56
N LYS A 192 -22.00 -25.29 -5.58
CA LYS A 192 -21.65 -26.48 -6.35
C LYS A 192 -20.90 -26.05 -7.62
N PRO A 193 -19.91 -26.84 -8.08
CA PRO A 193 -19.29 -26.62 -9.38
C PRO A 193 -20.34 -26.64 -10.50
N PHE A 194 -20.20 -25.76 -11.48
CA PHE A 194 -20.98 -25.75 -12.73
C PHE A 194 -22.49 -25.47 -12.61
N THR A 195 -22.93 -24.78 -11.56
CA THR A 195 -24.31 -24.25 -11.47
C THR A 195 -24.32 -22.72 -11.49
N ASP A 196 -25.12 -22.11 -12.38
CA ASP A 196 -25.30 -20.64 -12.41
C ASP A 196 -26.06 -20.11 -11.19
N VAL A 197 -26.80 -20.98 -10.50
CA VAL A 197 -27.51 -20.67 -9.27
C VAL A 197 -26.55 -20.79 -8.08
N ASN A 198 -26.48 -19.75 -7.24
CA ASN A 198 -25.60 -19.68 -6.06
C ASN A 198 -24.10 -19.80 -6.40
N SER A 199 -23.64 -19.05 -7.40
CA SER A 199 -22.25 -19.09 -7.86
C SER A 199 -21.34 -18.07 -7.13
N THR A 200 -20.09 -18.47 -6.92
CA THR A 200 -18.98 -17.65 -6.43
C THR A 200 -18.28 -16.83 -7.52
N ASN A 201 -18.72 -16.92 -8.78
CA ASN A 201 -18.09 -16.26 -9.94
C ASN A 201 -17.83 -14.75 -9.77
N VAL A 202 -18.67 -14.08 -8.99
CA VAL A 202 -18.60 -12.64 -8.74
C VAL A 202 -17.34 -12.29 -7.95
N ILE A 203 -17.12 -13.00 -6.85
CA ILE A 203 -15.99 -12.76 -5.96
C ILE A 203 -14.69 -13.33 -6.55
N GLU A 204 -14.78 -14.42 -7.31
CA GLU A 204 -13.64 -14.97 -8.05
C GLU A 204 -13.09 -13.98 -9.10
N ARG A 205 -13.98 -13.30 -9.85
CA ARG A 205 -13.57 -12.23 -10.78
C ARG A 205 -12.89 -11.06 -10.07
N PHE A 206 -13.40 -10.70 -8.89
CA PHE A 206 -12.77 -9.69 -8.05
C PHE A 206 -11.36 -10.13 -7.61
N HIS A 207 -11.20 -11.36 -7.11
CA HIS A 207 -9.92 -11.92 -6.73
C HIS A 207 -8.92 -12.00 -7.88
N GLY A 208 -9.38 -12.37 -9.08
CA GLY A 208 -8.56 -12.36 -10.30
C GLY A 208 -7.97 -10.97 -10.56
N THR A 209 -8.84 -9.95 -10.57
CA THR A 209 -8.42 -8.54 -10.75
C THR A 209 -7.42 -8.10 -9.69
N LEU A 210 -7.67 -8.44 -8.42
CA LEU A 210 -6.76 -8.12 -7.32
C LEU A 210 -5.41 -8.83 -7.47
N LYS A 211 -5.40 -10.11 -7.81
CA LYS A 211 -4.17 -10.91 -7.98
C LYS A 211 -3.32 -10.36 -9.12
N ASP A 212 -3.91 -10.08 -10.27
CA ASP A 212 -3.16 -9.55 -11.42
C ASP A 212 -2.48 -8.23 -11.09
N ARG A 213 -3.15 -7.37 -10.32
CA ARG A 213 -2.54 -6.18 -9.78
C ARG A 213 -1.39 -6.48 -8.82
N THR A 214 -1.59 -7.34 -7.82
CA THR A 214 -0.52 -7.64 -6.83
C THR A 214 0.75 -8.21 -7.46
N LYS A 215 0.62 -8.93 -8.58
CA LYS A 215 1.77 -9.40 -9.39
C LYS A 215 2.55 -8.22 -9.95
N VAL A 216 1.86 -7.25 -10.55
CA VAL A 216 2.44 -6.06 -11.19
C VAL A 216 3.13 -5.14 -10.18
N VAL A 217 2.54 -4.95 -8.98
CA VAL A 217 3.13 -4.07 -7.96
C VAL A 217 4.24 -4.71 -7.11
N ARG A 218 4.76 -5.89 -7.52
CA ARG A 218 5.78 -6.69 -6.79
C ARG A 218 5.38 -7.05 -5.35
N GLY A 219 4.09 -7.32 -5.12
CA GLY A 219 3.55 -7.74 -3.83
C GLY A 219 3.66 -6.67 -2.72
N PHE A 220 3.07 -6.96 -1.57
CA PHE A 220 3.14 -6.05 -0.42
C PHE A 220 4.42 -6.28 0.36
N LYS A 221 5.12 -5.22 0.78
CA LYS A 221 6.39 -5.34 1.53
C LYS A 221 6.20 -5.78 2.99
N ASN A 222 5.11 -5.35 3.63
CA ASN A 222 4.77 -5.68 5.01
C ASN A 222 3.25 -5.72 5.20
N MET A 223 2.81 -6.28 6.32
CA MET A 223 1.38 -6.47 6.63
C MET A 223 0.61 -5.16 6.77
N ASP A 224 1.19 -4.12 7.37
CA ASP A 224 0.48 -2.85 7.58
C ASP A 224 0.19 -2.15 6.25
N THR A 225 1.17 -2.16 5.35
CA THR A 225 0.98 -1.59 4.02
C THR A 225 0.06 -2.46 3.16
N ALA A 226 0.11 -3.79 3.33
CA ALA A 226 -0.85 -4.69 2.70
C ALA A 226 -2.28 -4.33 3.11
N ARG A 227 -2.54 -4.21 4.42
CA ARG A 227 -3.85 -3.83 4.98
C ARG A 227 -4.34 -2.50 4.43
N LEU A 228 -3.49 -1.48 4.45
CA LEU A 228 -3.85 -0.15 3.94
C LEU A 228 -4.23 -0.21 2.45
N LEU A 229 -3.41 -0.87 1.63
CA LEU A 229 -3.59 -0.87 0.18
C LEU A 229 -4.74 -1.79 -0.26
N THR A 230 -5.00 -2.90 0.45
CA THR A 230 -6.19 -3.70 0.20
C THR A 230 -7.45 -2.93 0.62
N GLN A 231 -7.46 -2.24 1.76
CA GLN A 231 -8.59 -1.39 2.15
C GLN A 231 -8.84 -0.26 1.14
N ALA A 232 -7.79 0.44 0.69
CA ALA A 232 -7.91 1.47 -0.32
C ALA A 232 -8.34 0.91 -1.69
N TRP A 233 -8.02 -0.35 -1.99
CA TRP A 233 -8.56 -1.02 -3.17
C TRP A 233 -10.06 -1.24 -3.06
N LEU A 234 -10.60 -1.56 -1.88
CA LEU A 234 -12.05 -1.62 -1.68
C LEU A 234 -12.69 -0.26 -1.90
N VAL A 235 -12.06 0.82 -1.41
CA VAL A 235 -12.55 2.18 -1.69
C VAL A 235 -12.61 2.41 -3.19
N HIS A 236 -11.54 2.11 -3.91
CA HIS A 236 -11.53 2.25 -5.36
C HIS A 236 -12.60 1.39 -6.03
N TYR A 237 -12.72 0.11 -5.65
CA TYR A 237 -13.71 -0.81 -6.23
C TYR A 237 -15.16 -0.36 -5.99
N ASN A 238 -15.49 0.04 -4.75
CA ASN A 238 -16.85 0.38 -4.35
C ASN A 238 -17.26 1.79 -4.79
N PHE A 239 -16.33 2.76 -4.81
CA PHE A 239 -16.68 4.17 -4.98
C PHE A 239 -16.24 4.74 -6.33
N PHE A 240 -15.19 4.21 -6.96
CA PHE A 240 -14.55 4.86 -8.12
C PHE A 240 -14.56 3.99 -9.38
N LYS A 241 -14.53 2.66 -9.24
CA LYS A 241 -14.48 1.73 -10.37
C LYS A 241 -15.88 1.46 -10.89
N GLU A 242 -16.07 1.72 -12.17
CA GLU A 242 -17.30 1.41 -12.90
C GLU A 242 -17.42 -0.10 -13.16
N HIS A 243 -18.66 -0.60 -13.14
CA HIS A 243 -18.97 -1.99 -13.46
C HIS A 243 -20.05 -2.03 -14.52
N THR A 244 -19.75 -2.69 -15.64
CA THR A 244 -20.69 -2.88 -16.76
C THR A 244 -22.01 -3.52 -16.30
N THR A 245 -21.94 -4.48 -15.38
CA THR A 245 -23.12 -5.14 -14.80
C THR A 245 -24.03 -4.21 -13.99
N LEU A 246 -23.56 -3.01 -13.64
CA LEU A 246 -24.32 -2.00 -12.90
C LEU A 246 -24.73 -0.79 -13.77
N GLY A 247 -24.44 -0.84 -15.08
CA GLY A 247 -24.62 0.27 -16.01
C GLY A 247 -23.49 1.30 -15.95
N ASP A 248 -22.25 0.81 -15.90
CA ASP A 248 -21.02 1.62 -15.90
C ASP A 248 -20.94 2.65 -14.78
N ILE A 249 -21.38 2.24 -13.58
CA ILE A 249 -21.29 3.05 -12.37
C ILE A 249 -20.73 2.24 -11.19
N PRO A 250 -20.06 2.89 -10.23
CA PRO A 250 -19.57 2.21 -9.03
C PRO A 250 -20.69 1.70 -8.12
N PRO A 251 -20.46 0.62 -7.34
CA PRO A 251 -21.45 0.03 -6.44
C PRO A 251 -22.07 1.03 -5.46
N ALA A 252 -21.24 1.88 -4.83
CA ALA A 252 -21.68 2.87 -3.87
C ALA A 252 -22.52 3.97 -4.53
N VAL A 253 -22.15 4.38 -5.75
CA VAL A 253 -22.88 5.42 -6.52
C VAL A 253 -24.27 4.92 -6.91
N LYS A 254 -24.41 3.63 -7.22
CA LYS A 254 -25.73 3.02 -7.49
C LYS A 254 -26.70 3.14 -6.30
N MET A 255 -26.17 3.26 -5.08
CA MET A 255 -26.95 3.36 -3.84
C MET A 255 -27.32 4.80 -3.47
N GLY A 256 -26.71 5.81 -4.10
CA GLY A 256 -26.99 7.22 -3.84
C GLY A 256 -25.73 8.08 -3.71
N ALA A 257 -25.84 9.15 -2.92
CA ALA A 257 -24.76 10.10 -2.72
C ALA A 257 -23.56 9.47 -1.99
N THR A 258 -22.36 9.67 -2.51
CA THR A 258 -21.12 9.16 -1.92
C THR A 258 -20.33 10.27 -1.23
N PRO A 259 -19.50 9.95 -0.21
CA PRO A 259 -18.67 10.94 0.49
C PRO A 259 -17.54 11.53 -0.37
N THR A 260 -17.23 10.88 -1.49
CA THR A 260 -16.19 11.27 -2.44
C THR A 260 -16.43 10.57 -3.77
N LYS A 261 -16.19 11.29 -4.87
CA LYS A 261 -16.47 10.85 -6.24
C LYS A 261 -15.28 10.15 -6.89
N ASP A 262 -14.08 10.66 -6.64
CA ASP A 262 -12.86 10.16 -7.28
C ASP A 262 -11.61 10.47 -6.44
N TRP A 263 -10.43 10.10 -6.97
CA TRP A 263 -9.15 10.39 -6.35
C TRP A 263 -8.80 11.88 -6.31
N ALA A 264 -9.30 12.70 -7.23
CA ALA A 264 -9.06 14.15 -7.22
C ALA A 264 -9.81 14.81 -6.06
N GLU A 265 -11.03 14.38 -5.76
CA GLU A 265 -11.77 14.81 -4.57
C GLU A 265 -11.13 14.29 -3.28
N VAL A 266 -10.62 13.05 -3.26
CA VAL A 266 -9.80 12.53 -2.14
C VAL A 266 -8.66 13.49 -1.83
N VAL A 267 -7.85 13.83 -2.85
CA VAL A 267 -6.67 14.67 -2.71
C VAL A 267 -7.05 16.11 -2.34
N SER A 268 -8.00 16.72 -3.05
CA SER A 268 -8.40 18.13 -2.82
C SER A 268 -9.12 18.34 -1.49
N GLY A 269 -9.96 17.39 -1.07
CA GLY A 269 -10.72 17.42 0.18
C GLY A 269 -9.89 17.20 1.44
N THR A 270 -8.58 16.93 1.32
CA THR A 270 -7.68 16.88 2.48
C THR A 270 -7.50 18.30 3.03
N LYS A 271 -8.43 18.74 3.89
CA LYS A 271 -8.21 19.92 4.74
C LYS A 271 -6.87 19.72 5.44
N THR A 272 -5.98 20.70 5.36
CA THR A 272 -4.78 20.68 6.20
C THR A 272 -5.24 20.49 7.63
N LEU A 273 -4.82 19.40 8.27
CA LEU A 273 -4.79 19.35 9.73
C LEU A 273 -4.18 20.70 10.18
N PRO A 274 -4.80 21.40 11.15
CA PRO A 274 -4.12 22.54 11.73
C PRO A 274 -2.71 22.09 12.12
N PRO A 275 -1.68 22.94 11.96
CA PRO A 275 -0.36 22.58 12.44
C PRO A 275 -0.55 22.05 13.86
N ILE A 276 -0.02 20.86 14.16
CA ILE A 276 0.03 20.37 15.54
C ILE A 276 0.53 21.58 16.33
N LYS A 277 -0.34 22.19 17.14
CA LYS A 277 0.12 23.19 18.10
C LYS A 277 1.17 22.40 18.85
N ALA A 278 2.43 22.79 18.72
CA ALA A 278 3.47 22.21 19.53
C ALA A 278 2.96 22.40 20.95
N THR A 279 2.47 21.34 21.58
CA THR A 279 2.39 21.31 23.02
C THR A 279 3.80 21.69 23.43
N PRO A 280 4.00 22.83 24.11
CA PRO A 280 5.32 23.14 24.59
C PRO A 280 5.67 21.96 25.46
N LEU A 281 6.56 21.10 24.97
CA LEU A 281 7.29 20.23 25.87
C LEU A 281 7.96 21.22 26.80
N LEU A 282 7.50 21.26 28.05
CA LEU A 282 8.26 21.82 29.14
C LEU A 282 9.56 21.02 29.16
N VAL A 283 10.53 21.47 28.36
CA VAL A 283 11.90 21.04 28.45
C VAL A 283 12.38 21.71 29.73
N THR A 284 12.16 21.01 30.85
CA THR A 284 13.01 21.22 32.02
C THR A 284 14.44 21.00 31.52
N LEU A 285 15.18 22.09 31.39
CA LEU A 285 16.61 22.09 31.09
C LEU A 285 17.34 21.50 32.30
N THR A 286 17.23 20.20 32.52
CA THR A 286 18.22 19.48 33.29
C THR A 286 19.46 19.44 32.43
N LYS A 287 20.47 20.26 32.81
CA LYS A 287 21.82 20.18 32.25
C LYS A 287 22.21 18.70 32.18
N PRO A 288 22.61 18.17 31.01
CA PRO A 288 23.02 16.78 30.93
C PRO A 288 24.23 16.58 31.84
N VAL A 289 24.13 15.65 32.77
CA VAL A 289 25.31 15.13 33.47
C VAL A 289 26.18 14.51 32.39
N LEU A 290 27.29 15.18 32.08
CA LEU A 290 28.34 14.66 31.24
C LEU A 290 28.87 13.39 31.90
N ARG A 291 28.34 12.22 31.49
CA ARG A 291 29.02 10.97 31.78
C ARG A 291 30.38 11.06 31.12
N THR A 292 31.42 10.96 31.95
CA THR A 292 32.80 10.84 31.50
C THR A 292 32.86 9.76 30.43
N ARG A 293 33.44 10.11 29.28
CA ARG A 293 33.61 9.19 28.17
C ARG A 293 34.33 7.96 28.69
N HIS A 294 33.80 6.77 28.43
CA HIS A 294 34.59 5.55 28.56
C HIS A 294 35.91 5.77 27.81
N PRO A 295 37.06 5.43 28.41
CA PRO A 295 38.34 5.57 27.75
C PRO A 295 38.30 4.78 26.43
N LYS A 296 38.61 5.47 25.34
CA LYS A 296 38.74 4.85 24.01
C LYS A 296 39.75 3.70 24.14
N ARG A 297 39.33 2.46 23.85
CA ARG A 297 40.30 1.38 23.64
C ARG A 297 41.25 1.82 22.54
N LYS A 298 42.56 1.85 22.82
CA LYS A 298 43.59 2.10 21.82
C LYS A 298 43.39 1.11 20.66
N PRO A 299 43.49 1.55 19.39
CA PRO A 299 43.58 0.62 18.28
C PRO A 299 44.77 -0.33 18.55
N LYS A 300 44.55 -1.64 18.47
CA LYS A 300 45.67 -2.58 18.38
C LYS A 300 46.42 -2.23 17.10
N GLU A 301 47.71 -1.94 17.20
CA GLU A 301 48.58 -1.70 16.06
C GLU A 301 48.38 -2.80 15.01
N LEU A 302 47.95 -2.41 13.81
CA LEU A 302 48.07 -3.26 12.64
C LEU A 302 49.57 -3.33 12.32
N ARG A 303 50.22 -4.42 12.73
CA ARG A 303 51.55 -4.77 12.20
C ARG A 303 51.44 -4.85 10.68
N GLN A 304 52.00 -3.86 9.98
CA GLN A 304 52.32 -3.99 8.56
C GLN A 304 53.30 -5.16 8.44
N LYS A 305 52.83 -6.29 7.90
CA LYS A 305 53.73 -7.35 7.45
C LYS A 305 54.31 -6.90 6.11
N THR A 306 55.62 -6.71 6.08
CA THR A 306 56.40 -6.51 4.86
C THR A 306 56.17 -7.73 3.97
N TYR A 307 55.57 -7.54 2.80
CA TYR A 307 55.44 -8.60 1.80
C TYR A 307 56.73 -8.60 0.96
N ILE A 308 57.47 -9.70 1.03
CA ILE A 308 58.53 -10.00 0.05
C ILE A 308 57.82 -10.70 -1.12
N GLN A 309 57.80 -10.07 -2.29
CA GLN A 309 57.40 -10.73 -3.53
C GLN A 309 58.54 -11.66 -3.96
N ALA A 310 58.32 -12.97 -3.91
CA ALA A 310 59.19 -13.94 -4.57
C ALA A 310 58.56 -14.29 -5.93
N THR A 311 59.26 -13.94 -7.01
CA THR A 311 58.94 -14.37 -8.38
C THR A 311 59.36 -15.82 -8.55
N VAL A 312 58.42 -16.70 -8.92
CA VAL A 312 58.71 -18.08 -9.30
C VAL A 312 58.16 -18.29 -10.71
N THR A 313 59.05 -18.33 -11.70
CA THR A 313 58.74 -18.74 -13.08
C THR A 313 58.82 -20.26 -13.19
N SER A 314 57.80 -20.89 -13.80
CA SER A 314 57.81 -22.33 -14.11
C SER A 314 57.28 -22.58 -15.54
N PRO A 315 57.85 -23.52 -16.32
CA PRO A 315 57.74 -23.51 -17.79
C PRO A 315 56.55 -24.29 -18.38
N ARG A 316 55.59 -24.77 -17.58
CA ARG A 316 54.50 -25.64 -18.09
C ARG A 316 53.16 -25.29 -17.45
N GLY A 317 52.35 -24.52 -18.18
CA GLY A 317 51.14 -23.83 -17.72
C GLY A 317 49.96 -24.69 -17.25
N VAL A 318 50.09 -25.37 -16.10
CA VAL A 318 48.95 -25.99 -15.40
C VAL A 318 48.82 -25.38 -14.00
N GLY A 319 47.71 -24.68 -13.75
CA GLY A 319 47.45 -23.95 -12.50
C GLY A 319 47.38 -24.86 -11.27
N VAL A 320 48.00 -24.42 -10.18
CA VAL A 320 48.18 -25.18 -8.93
C VAL A 320 47.47 -24.47 -7.76
N TYR A 321 46.94 -25.25 -6.80
CA TYR A 321 46.42 -24.70 -5.55
C TYR A 321 47.49 -24.77 -4.46
N VAL A 322 47.70 -23.64 -3.78
CA VAL A 322 48.63 -23.53 -2.65
C VAL A 322 47.90 -23.02 -1.41
N ASP A 323 48.40 -23.41 -0.25
CA ASP A 323 47.92 -22.89 1.03
C ASP A 323 48.47 -21.47 1.33
N ARG A 324 48.11 -20.90 2.48
CA ARG A 324 48.53 -19.55 2.90
C ARG A 324 50.03 -19.45 3.23
N LYS A 325 50.74 -20.57 3.28
CA LYS A 325 52.19 -20.67 3.49
C LYS A 325 52.94 -21.05 2.21
N GLY A 326 52.25 -21.19 1.07
CA GLY A 326 52.85 -21.50 -0.23
C GLY A 326 53.06 -23.00 -0.49
N GLN A 327 52.54 -23.90 0.35
CA GLN A 327 52.66 -25.33 0.14
C GLN A 327 51.62 -25.86 -0.86
N ARG A 328 52.08 -26.71 -1.80
CA ARG A 328 51.28 -27.25 -2.90
C ARG A 328 50.31 -28.33 -2.42
N LEU A 329 49.05 -28.22 -2.86
CA LEU A 329 47.99 -29.16 -2.52
C LEU A 329 47.68 -30.11 -3.69
N SER A 330 47.33 -31.35 -3.36
CA SER A 330 47.02 -32.41 -4.34
C SER A 330 45.59 -32.38 -4.88
N ARG A 331 44.66 -31.58 -4.30
CA ARG A 331 43.24 -31.48 -4.71
C ARG A 331 42.63 -30.08 -4.52
N LYS A 332 41.52 -29.77 -5.22
CA LYS A 332 40.83 -28.46 -5.22
C LYS A 332 39.93 -28.25 -3.96
N PRO A 333 40.12 -27.19 -3.16
CA PRO A 333 39.36 -26.97 -1.90
C PRO A 333 38.10 -26.09 -2.06
N ARG A 334 37.12 -26.24 -1.13
CA ARG A 334 35.74 -25.71 -1.23
C ARG A 334 35.47 -24.26 -0.77
N ARG A 335 36.38 -23.53 -0.08
CA ARG A 335 36.28 -22.07 0.18
C ARG A 335 37.56 -21.51 0.85
N GLY A 336 37.95 -20.26 0.53
CA GLY A 336 38.98 -19.49 1.27
C GLY A 336 40.42 -19.46 0.72
N TRP A 337 40.64 -19.84 -0.54
CA TRP A 337 41.98 -20.05 -1.13
C TRP A 337 42.13 -19.37 -2.49
N ARG A 338 43.37 -19.03 -2.87
CA ARG A 338 43.67 -18.44 -4.18
C ARG A 338 44.09 -19.54 -5.16
N ARG A 339 43.45 -19.56 -6.33
CA ARG A 339 43.95 -20.29 -7.49
C ARG A 339 45.06 -19.45 -8.10
N VAL A 340 46.23 -20.03 -8.26
CA VAL A 340 47.35 -19.35 -8.93
C VAL A 340 47.36 -19.87 -10.36
N TYR A 341 47.11 -18.96 -11.29
CA TYR A 341 47.34 -19.21 -12.71
C TYR A 341 48.83 -18.96 -12.97
N PRO A 342 49.45 -19.70 -13.91
CA PRO A 342 50.81 -19.40 -14.33
C PRO A 342 50.94 -17.95 -14.80
#